data_AF-A0A972F3F5-F1
#
_entry.id   AF-A0A972F3F5-F1
#
_cell.length_a   1.000
_cell.length_b   1.000
_cell.length_c   1.000
_cell.angle_alpha   90.00
_cell.angle_beta   90.00
_cell.angle_gamma   90.00
#
_symmetry.space_group_name_H-M   'P 1'
#
loop_
_entity.id
_entity.type
_entity.pdbx_description
1 polymer ?
#
loop_
_entity_poly.entity_id
_entity_poly.type
_entity_poly.pdbx_seq_one_letter_code
_entity_poly.pdbx_strand_id
1 'polypeptide(L)'
;ITGGYKLPARHVIHTVGPVWHGGSQGEPELLRSAYRRCFQVAHEKGLKSIAFPAISAGVYGYPMDQACEIAMTEARACLEKYPELERVIFVPFSESALRIYRETFDRVFP
;
A
#
# COMPACT_ATOMS: atom_id res chain seq x y z
N ILE A 1 -5.46 -5.13 13.32
CA ILE A 1 -4.88 -3.83 13.73
C ILE A 1 -4.47 -3.92 15.20
N THR A 2 -3.33 -3.35 15.57
CA THR A 2 -2.84 -3.27 16.96
C THR A 2 -2.51 -1.82 17.31
N GLY A 3 -2.27 -1.54 18.59
CA GLY A 3 -1.66 -0.27 19.00
C GLY A 3 -0.23 -0.13 18.44
N GLY A 4 0.23 1.12 18.29
CA GLY A 4 1.60 1.42 17.88
C GLY A 4 2.61 1.47 19.04
N TYR A 5 2.14 1.54 20.29
CA TYR A 5 2.97 1.54 21.50
C TYR A 5 4.04 2.65 21.48
N LYS A 6 5.33 2.30 21.41
CA LYS A 6 6.45 3.24 21.38
C LYS A 6 6.64 3.91 20.01
N LEU A 7 5.85 3.54 19.00
CA LEU A 7 5.88 4.20 17.70
C LEU A 7 5.14 5.54 17.75
N PRO A 8 5.57 6.53 16.96
CA PRO A 8 4.80 7.77 16.76
C PRO A 8 3.41 7.52 16.15
N ALA A 9 3.27 6.44 15.36
CA ALA A 9 1.99 6.02 14.80
C ALA A 9 1.08 5.45 15.88
N ARG A 10 -0.21 5.83 15.88
CA ARG A 10 -1.20 5.36 16.86
C ARG A 10 -1.47 3.86 16.75
N HIS A 11 -1.43 3.32 15.54
CA HIS A 11 -1.78 1.94 15.23
C HIS A 11 -0.83 1.33 14.21
N VAL A 12 -0.79 -0.01 14.18
CA VAL A 12 -0.19 -0.80 13.11
C VAL A 12 -1.26 -1.70 12.51
N ILE A 13 -1.47 -1.60 11.20
CA ILE A 13 -2.31 -2.53 10.44
C ILE A 13 -1.40 -3.59 9.84
N HIS A 14 -1.57 -4.83 10.30
CA HIS A 14 -0.81 -5.99 9.82
C HIS A 14 -1.55 -6.61 8.64
N THR A 15 -0.82 -6.88 7.56
CA THR A 15 -1.35 -7.53 6.37
C THR A 15 -0.29 -8.45 5.78
N VAL A 16 -0.73 -9.48 5.07
CA VAL A 16 0.15 -10.46 4.41
C VAL A 16 -0.09 -10.34 2.92
N GLY A 17 0.93 -9.87 2.19
CA GLY A 17 0.91 -9.85 0.73
C GLY A 17 1.27 -11.22 0.14
N PRO A 18 0.99 -11.45 -1.15
CA PRO A 18 1.35 -12.70 -1.84
C PRO A 18 2.86 -12.81 -2.06
N VAL A 19 3.34 -14.05 -2.15
CA VAL A 19 4.66 -14.36 -2.73
C VAL A 19 4.52 -14.36 -4.25
N TRP A 20 5.48 -13.78 -4.96
CA TRP A 20 5.46 -13.71 -6.41
C TRP A 20 5.90 -15.02 -7.06
N HIS A 21 5.03 -15.57 -7.93
CA HIS A 21 5.30 -16.79 -8.69
C HIS A 21 5.18 -16.57 -10.22
N GLY A 22 5.26 -15.31 -10.67
CA GLY A 22 5.16 -14.95 -12.09
C GLY A 22 3.85 -14.24 -12.47
N GLY A 23 2.93 -14.00 -11.53
CA GLY A 23 1.77 -13.14 -11.72
C GLY A 23 0.54 -13.82 -12.33
N SER A 24 0.59 -15.14 -12.52
CA SER A 24 -0.47 -15.94 -13.13
C SER A 24 -1.27 -16.77 -12.13
N GLN A 25 -0.98 -16.68 -10.84
CA GLN A 25 -1.63 -17.43 -9.75
C GLN A 25 -2.56 -16.54 -8.91
N GLY A 26 -2.96 -15.39 -9.43
CA GLY A 26 -3.85 -14.46 -8.74
C GLY A 26 -3.14 -13.50 -7.77
N GLU A 27 -1.80 -13.45 -7.80
CA GLU A 27 -1.02 -12.53 -6.97
C GLU A 27 -1.45 -11.06 -7.12
N PRO A 28 -1.77 -10.55 -8.33
CA PRO A 28 -2.25 -9.17 -8.46
C PRO A 28 -3.50 -8.87 -7.63
N GLU A 29 -4.50 -9.77 -7.62
CA GLU A 29 -5.72 -9.56 -6.85
C GLU A 29 -5.50 -9.76 -5.35
N LEU A 30 -4.64 -10.71 -4.96
CA LEU A 30 -4.25 -10.87 -3.56
C LEU A 30 -3.56 -9.61 -3.02
N LEU A 31 -2.66 -8.99 -3.80
CA LEU A 31 -2.01 -7.74 -3.41
C LEU A 31 -3.02 -6.58 -3.35
N ARG A 32 -3.94 -6.46 -4.32
CA ARG A 32 -5.05 -5.48 -4.27
C ARG A 32 -5.89 -5.65 -3.02
N SER A 33 -6.29 -6.89 -2.72
CA SER A 33 -7.07 -7.24 -1.53
C SER A 33 -6.36 -6.84 -0.24
N ALA A 34 -5.04 -7.06 -0.15
CA ALA A 34 -4.24 -6.63 1.00
C ALA A 34 -4.31 -5.11 1.24
N TYR A 35 -4.19 -4.29 0.20
CA TYR A 35 -4.34 -2.83 0.31
C TYR A 35 -5.78 -2.43 0.64
N ARG A 36 -6.76 -2.95 -0.09
CA ARG A 36 -8.19 -2.66 0.14
C ARG A 36 -8.61 -2.94 1.58
N ARG A 37 -8.18 -4.07 2.14
CA ARG A 37 -8.51 -4.42 3.52
C ARG A 37 -7.82 -3.50 4.52
N CYS A 38 -6.58 -3.07 4.27
CA CYS A 38 -5.92 -2.08 5.12
C CYS A 38 -6.68 -0.74 5.13
N PHE A 39 -7.11 -0.27 3.96
CA PHE A 39 -7.90 0.95 3.84
C PHE A 39 -9.26 0.84 4.52
N GLN A 40 -9.95 -0.29 4.35
CA GLN A 40 -11.22 -0.54 5.03
C GLN A 40 -11.05 -0.52 6.56
N VAL A 41 -9.98 -1.13 7.08
CA VAL A 41 -9.69 -1.09 8.54
C VAL A 41 -9.35 0.32 9.00
N ALA A 42 -8.67 1.13 8.17
CA ALA A 42 -8.39 2.53 8.48
C ALA A 42 -9.69 3.37 8.56
N HIS A 43 -10.59 3.18 7.60
CA HIS A 43 -11.93 3.77 7.57
C HIS A 43 -12.77 3.36 8.80
N GLU A 44 -12.88 2.06 9.09
CA GLU A 44 -13.60 1.51 10.25
C GLU A 44 -13.08 2.06 11.60
N LYS A 45 -11.85 2.56 11.64
CA LYS A 45 -11.21 3.17 12.81
C LYS A 45 -11.14 4.70 12.77
N GLY A 46 -11.71 5.34 11.74
CA GLY A 46 -11.68 6.79 11.56
C GLY A 46 -10.27 7.37 11.50
N LEU A 47 -9.33 6.65 10.88
CA LEU A 47 -7.95 7.11 10.75
C LEU A 47 -7.82 8.10 9.58
N LYS A 48 -7.18 9.23 9.84
CA LYS A 48 -6.97 10.29 8.84
C LYS A 48 -5.76 10.10 7.95
N SER A 49 -4.83 9.25 8.35
CA SER A 49 -3.63 8.97 7.57
C SER A 49 -3.13 7.54 7.75
N ILE A 50 -2.50 7.03 6.71
CA ILE A 50 -1.90 5.69 6.67
C ILE A 50 -0.62 5.72 5.84
N ALA A 51 0.38 4.96 6.26
CA ALA A 51 1.64 4.80 5.54
C ALA A 51 1.85 3.34 5.14
N PHE A 52 2.34 3.11 3.92
CA PHE A 52 2.60 1.77 3.39
C PHE A 52 4.07 1.60 3.00
N PRO A 53 4.71 0.49 3.40
CA PRO A 53 5.91 0.01 2.73
C PRO A 53 5.55 -0.59 1.37
N ALA A 54 6.55 -1.00 0.59
CA ALA A 54 6.35 -1.75 -0.64
C ALA A 54 5.94 -3.20 -0.36
N ILE A 55 4.66 -3.44 -0.03
CA ILE A 55 4.13 -4.77 0.30
C ILE A 55 4.46 -5.76 -0.82
N SER A 56 4.99 -6.93 -0.44
CA SER A 56 5.47 -8.02 -1.30
C SER A 56 6.69 -7.73 -2.19
N ALA A 57 7.11 -6.47 -2.38
CA ALA A 57 8.21 -6.10 -3.28
C ALA A 57 9.61 -6.15 -2.62
N GLY A 58 9.78 -7.04 -1.64
CA GLY A 58 11.04 -7.31 -0.95
C GLY A 58 11.36 -8.80 -1.01
N VAL A 59 11.45 -9.46 0.14
CA VAL A 59 11.69 -10.93 0.24
C VAL A 59 10.67 -11.77 -0.54
N TYR A 60 9.45 -11.27 -0.73
CA TYR A 60 8.40 -11.96 -1.50
C TYR A 60 8.52 -11.79 -3.03
N GLY A 61 9.49 -11.01 -3.50
CA GLY A 61 9.92 -10.99 -4.89
C GLY A 61 8.97 -10.33 -5.89
N TYR A 62 7.92 -9.64 -5.44
CA TYR A 62 6.98 -8.96 -6.34
C TYR A 62 7.69 -7.84 -7.12
N PRO A 63 7.53 -7.73 -8.46
CA PRO A 63 8.10 -6.63 -9.23
C PRO A 63 7.67 -5.27 -8.66
N MET A 64 8.66 -4.44 -8.32
CA MET A 64 8.44 -3.19 -7.60
C MET A 64 7.49 -2.24 -8.36
N ASP A 65 7.69 -2.10 -9.67
CA ASP A 65 6.86 -1.30 -10.56
C ASP A 65 5.39 -1.74 -10.54
N GLN A 66 5.13 -3.04 -10.68
CA GLN A 66 3.79 -3.61 -10.67
C GLN A 66 3.13 -3.48 -9.28
N ALA A 67 3.90 -3.71 -8.21
CA ALA A 67 3.42 -3.56 -6.84
C ALA A 67 3.06 -2.11 -6.53
N CYS A 68 3.87 -1.14 -6.99
CA CYS A 68 3.61 0.29 -6.84
C CYS A 68 2.33 0.70 -7.59
N GLU A 69 2.16 0.24 -8.83
CA GLU A 69 0.97 0.53 -9.65
C GLU A 69 -0.30 0.08 -8.93
N ILE A 70 -0.29 -1.14 -8.37
CA ILE A 70 -1.41 -1.66 -7.55
C ILE A 70 -1.62 -0.79 -6.31
N ALA A 71 -0.56 -0.51 -5.55
CA ALA A 71 -0.65 0.25 -4.31
C ALA A 71 -1.26 1.64 -4.52
N MET A 72 -0.80 2.35 -5.55
CA MET A 72 -1.25 3.70 -5.90
C MET A 72 -2.67 3.70 -6.48
N THR A 73 -3.00 2.72 -7.33
CA THR A 73 -4.37 2.58 -7.86
C THR A 73 -5.38 2.38 -6.73
N GLU A 74 -5.08 1.47 -5.79
CA GLU A 74 -5.97 1.22 -4.65
C GLU A 74 -6.00 2.42 -3.69
N ALA A 75 -4.91 3.17 -3.55
CA ALA A 75 -4.89 4.41 -2.77
C ALA A 75 -5.77 5.50 -3.38
N ARG A 76 -5.72 5.70 -4.70
CA ARG A 76 -6.58 6.67 -5.41
C ARG A 76 -8.05 6.35 -5.19
N ALA A 77 -8.45 5.10 -5.47
CA ALA A 77 -9.82 4.65 -5.28
C ALA A 77 -10.29 4.76 -3.82
N CYS A 78 -9.39 4.50 -2.87
CA CYS A 78 -9.67 4.64 -1.44
C CYS A 78 -9.91 6.10 -1.03
N LEU A 79 -9.07 7.03 -1.47
CA LEU A 79 -9.18 8.46 -1.16
C LEU A 79 -10.49 9.07 -1.70
N GLU A 80 -10.98 8.58 -2.85
CA GLU A 80 -12.30 8.95 -3.37
C GLU A 80 -13.44 8.36 -2.54
N LYS A 81 -13.27 7.12 -2.06
CA LYS A 81 -14.32 6.38 -1.35
C LYS A 81 -14.46 6.78 0.12
N TYR A 82 -13.37 7.14 0.78
CA TYR A 82 -13.29 7.38 2.22
C TYR A 82 -12.76 8.79 2.50
N PRO A 83 -13.63 9.82 2.49
CA PRO A 83 -13.20 11.22 2.55
C PRO A 83 -12.53 11.62 3.87
N GLU A 84 -12.71 10.85 4.94
CA GLU A 84 -12.02 11.05 6.21
C GLU A 84 -10.55 10.61 6.19
N LEU A 85 -10.15 9.78 5.22
CA LEU A 85 -8.75 9.44 4.98
C LEU A 85 -8.10 10.56 4.17
N GLU A 86 -7.46 11.50 4.86
CA GLU A 86 -6.89 12.71 4.26
C GLU A 86 -5.52 12.47 3.59
N ARG A 87 -4.79 11.42 3.98
CA ARG A 87 -3.42 11.19 3.49
C ARG A 87 -3.01 9.72 3.42
N VAL A 88 -2.53 9.31 2.25
CA VAL A 88 -1.78 8.05 2.06
C VAL A 88 -0.32 8.37 1.80
N ILE A 89 0.59 7.73 2.54
CA ILE A 89 2.03 7.92 2.42
C ILE A 89 2.66 6.62 1.93
N PHE A 90 3.44 6.69 0.87
CA PHE A 90 4.28 5.55 0.45
C PHE A 90 5.70 5.75 0.96
N VAL A 91 6.29 4.70 1.54
CA VAL A 91 7.59 4.75 2.22
C VAL A 91 8.60 3.86 1.48
N PRO A 92 9.14 4.29 0.33
CA PRO A 92 10.21 3.57 -0.35
C PRO A 92 11.47 3.55 0.51
N PHE A 93 12.17 2.41 0.53
CA PHE A 93 13.36 2.22 1.38
C PHE A 93 14.67 2.64 0.72
N SER A 94 14.72 2.74 -0.61
CA SER A 94 15.93 3.08 -1.38
C SER A 94 15.65 4.13 -2.44
N GLU A 95 16.71 4.79 -2.93
CA GLU A 95 16.63 5.73 -4.06
C GLU A 95 16.08 5.08 -5.34
N SER A 96 16.46 3.82 -5.59
CA SER A 96 15.94 3.06 -6.74
C SER A 96 14.44 2.82 -6.63
N ALA A 97 13.94 2.48 -5.44
CA ALA A 97 12.52 2.36 -5.18
C ALA A 97 11.84 3.73 -5.31
N LEU A 98 12.40 4.79 -4.73
CA LEU A 98 11.84 6.14 -4.81
C LEU A 98 11.66 6.60 -6.25
N ARG A 99 12.63 6.33 -7.14
CA ARG A 99 12.50 6.62 -8.58
C ARG A 99 11.29 5.92 -9.19
N ILE A 100 11.14 4.61 -8.96
CA ILE A 100 10.00 3.82 -9.47
C ILE A 100 8.68 4.37 -8.91
N TYR A 101 8.64 4.71 -7.61
CA TYR A 101 7.46 5.32 -7.00
C TYR A 101 7.10 6.65 -7.67
N ARG A 102 8.07 7.52 -7.98
CA ARG A 102 7.81 8.79 -8.68
C ARG A 102 7.26 8.57 -10.09
N GLU A 103 7.92 7.72 -10.87
CA GLU A 103 7.49 7.38 -12.23
C GLU A 103 6.07 6.78 -12.26
N THR A 104 5.75 5.92 -11.29
CA THR A 104 4.40 5.36 -11.14
C THR A 104 3.39 6.41 -10.67
N PHE A 105 3.79 7.31 -9.77
CA PHE A 105 2.92 8.38 -9.27
C PHE A 105 2.43 9.26 -10.42
N ASP A 106 3.33 9.69 -11.30
CA ASP A 106 3.01 10.54 -12.45
C ASP A 106 2.05 9.84 -13.44
N ARG A 107 2.04 8.50 -13.51
CA ARG A 107 1.09 7.73 -14.34
C ARG A 107 -0.28 7.59 -13.68
N VAL A 108 -0.33 7.35 -12.37
CA VAL A 108 -1.58 7.05 -11.65
C VAL A 108 -2.32 8.33 -11.22
N PHE A 109 -1.59 9.41 -10.96
CA PHE A 109 -2.09 10.71 -10.55
C PHE A 109 -1.64 11.80 -11.55
N PRO A 110 -2.24 11.83 -12.75
CA PRO A 110 -1.93 12.85 -13.76
C PRO A 110 -2.43 14.25 -13.36
#